data_AF-A0A9D3UDB8-F1
#
_entry.id   AF-A0A9D3UDB8-F1
#
_cell.length_a   1.000
_cell.length_b   1.000
_cell.length_c   1.000
_cell.angle_alpha   90.00
_cell.angle_beta   90.00
_cell.angle_gamma   90.00
#
_symmetry.space_group_name_H-M   'P 1'
#
loop_
_entity.id
_entity.type
_entity.pdbx_description
1 polymer ?
#
loop_
_entity_poly.entity_id
_entity_poly.type
_entity_poly.pdbx_seq_one_letter_code
_entity_poly.pdbx_strand_id
1 'polypeptide(L)'
;MAWVWALLLLLSSLCVKQSSSIISLGSSLSSATQSIHWRSPSGRFALGFYSQGGGLSAGIWLDGRGKNDNKVVWTANRDDPPLTSNVTLILNDKGVLLSIAVSGEKKFIANPNNSAVSVFSACMLDSGNFVLYNKDNHTIWESFEHPTDTLLGGQTLLTNHELISSSSENDHSP
;
A
#
# COMPACT_ATOMS: atom_id res chain seq x y z
N MET A 1 43.36 20.11 -11.40
CA MET A 1 43.22 18.70 -10.99
C MET A 1 42.59 18.50 -9.61
N ALA A 2 42.77 19.40 -8.62
CA ALA A 2 42.17 19.25 -7.28
C ALA A 2 40.64 19.45 -7.19
N TRP A 3 40.02 20.11 -8.18
CA TRP A 3 38.58 20.42 -8.19
C TRP A 3 37.68 19.22 -8.52
N VAL A 4 38.20 18.22 -9.22
CA VAL A 4 37.43 17.00 -9.60
C VAL A 4 37.21 16.11 -8.37
N TRP A 5 38.19 16.03 -7.48
CA TRP A 5 38.11 15.24 -6.25
C TRP A 5 37.18 15.86 -5.21
N ALA A 6 37.07 17.19 -5.16
CA ALA A 6 36.12 17.89 -4.30
C ALA A 6 34.66 17.63 -4.69
N LEU A 7 34.37 17.49 -5.99
CA LEU A 7 33.03 17.19 -6.50
C LEU A 7 32.60 15.74 -6.18
N LEU A 8 33.55 14.78 -6.18
CA LEU A 8 33.29 13.38 -5.80
C LEU A 8 33.03 13.19 -4.30
N LEU A 9 33.67 13.98 -3.44
CA LEU A 9 33.41 13.96 -2.00
C LEU A 9 32.03 14.55 -1.64
N LEU A 10 31.54 15.54 -2.41
CA LEU A 10 30.19 16.09 -2.29
C LEU A 10 29.08 15.11 -2.76
N LEU A 11 29.41 14.12 -3.61
CA LEU A 11 28.48 13.07 -4.01
C LEU A 11 28.39 11.93 -2.98
N SER A 12 29.43 11.72 -2.16
CA SER A 12 29.42 10.69 -1.11
C SER A 12 28.57 11.04 0.12
N SER A 13 28.20 12.31 0.29
CA SER A 13 27.42 12.79 1.44
C SER A 13 25.91 12.81 1.21
N LEU A 14 25.43 12.36 0.04
CA LEU A 14 24.01 12.02 -0.17
C LEU A 14 23.72 10.59 0.30
N CYS A 15 24.08 10.27 1.55
CA CYS A 15 23.33 9.26 2.27
C CYS A 15 21.99 9.93 2.62
N VAL A 16 21.02 9.82 1.72
CA VAL A 16 19.63 9.93 2.15
C VAL A 16 19.49 8.86 3.22
N LYS A 17 19.40 9.27 4.48
CA LYS A 17 18.92 8.39 5.55
C LYS A 17 17.48 8.05 5.17
N GLN A 18 17.33 7.01 4.36
CA GLN A 18 16.04 6.47 4.01
C GLN A 18 15.50 5.88 5.30
N SER A 19 14.63 6.65 5.97
CA SER A 19 13.90 6.13 7.11
C SER A 19 13.15 4.91 6.60
N SER A 20 13.51 3.73 7.08
CA SER A 20 12.81 2.52 6.68
C SER A 20 11.37 2.66 7.13
N SER A 21 10.42 2.71 6.19
CA SER A 21 8.99 2.72 6.47
C SER A 21 8.50 1.28 6.70
N ILE A 22 9.27 0.52 7.49
CA ILE A 22 8.92 -0.87 7.83
C ILE A 22 7.69 -0.82 8.71
N ILE A 23 6.67 -1.56 8.30
CA ILE A 23 5.45 -1.76 9.05
C ILE A 23 5.63 -3.08 9.81
N SER A 24 5.81 -2.97 11.12
CA SER A 24 6.00 -4.12 12.01
C SER A 24 4.68 -4.83 12.27
N LEU A 25 4.74 -6.13 12.57
CA LEU A 25 3.57 -6.88 13.06
C LEU A 25 2.86 -6.15 14.21
N GLY A 26 1.53 -6.21 14.20
CA GLY A 26 0.67 -5.51 15.15
C GLY A 26 0.40 -4.05 14.82
N SER A 27 1.09 -3.46 13.84
CA SER A 27 0.77 -2.11 13.34
C SER A 27 -0.65 -2.05 12.80
N SER A 28 -1.34 -0.95 13.05
CA SER A 28 -2.70 -0.76 12.60
C SER A 28 -2.99 0.66 12.12
N LEU A 29 -3.98 0.77 11.25
CA LEU A 29 -4.58 2.02 10.77
C LEU A 29 -6.06 1.97 11.12
N SER A 30 -6.63 3.06 11.62
CA SER A 30 -8.05 3.09 11.96
C SER A 30 -8.70 4.38 11.50
N SER A 31 -9.88 4.25 10.88
CA SER A 31 -10.69 5.40 10.46
C SER A 31 -11.16 6.28 11.63
N ALA A 32 -11.12 5.74 12.86
CA ALA A 32 -11.47 6.47 14.07
C ALA A 32 -10.29 7.29 14.65
N THR A 33 -9.09 7.24 14.04
CA THR A 33 -7.87 7.83 14.57
C THR A 33 -7.16 8.73 13.55
N GLN A 34 -6.12 9.46 13.98
CA GLN A 34 -5.32 10.30 13.07
C GLN A 34 -4.44 9.51 12.08
N SER A 35 -4.18 8.21 12.33
CA SER A 35 -3.33 7.38 11.47
C SER A 35 -4.18 6.55 10.52
N ILE A 36 -4.37 7.07 9.31
CA ILE A 36 -5.22 6.45 8.28
C ILE A 36 -4.45 5.78 7.13
N HIS A 37 -3.10 5.90 7.10
CA HIS A 37 -2.26 5.34 6.04
C HIS A 37 -0.81 5.05 6.46
N TRP A 38 -0.17 4.11 5.75
CA TRP A 38 1.27 3.85 5.76
C TRP A 38 1.91 4.43 4.51
N ARG A 39 2.93 5.28 4.66
CA ARG A 39 3.61 5.95 3.55
C ARG A 39 4.87 5.21 3.12
N SER A 40 5.15 5.26 1.83
CA SER A 40 6.47 4.96 1.26
C SER A 40 7.54 5.94 1.77
N PRO A 41 8.84 5.58 1.73
CA PRO A 41 9.92 6.44 2.21
C PRO A 41 9.96 7.82 1.55
N SER A 42 9.64 7.91 0.26
CA SER A 42 9.55 9.19 -0.47
C SER A 42 8.28 9.97 -0.16
N GLY A 43 7.30 9.35 0.50
CA GLY A 43 5.97 9.90 0.73
C GLY A 43 5.09 9.98 -0.52
N ARG A 44 5.54 9.48 -1.67
CA ARG A 44 4.79 9.58 -2.94
C ARG A 44 3.64 8.59 -3.01
N PHE A 45 3.79 7.42 -2.42
CA PHE A 45 2.73 6.43 -2.33
C PHE A 45 2.34 6.20 -0.88
N ALA A 46 1.07 5.88 -0.67
CA ALA A 46 0.56 5.44 0.61
C ALA A 46 -0.49 4.35 0.44
N LEU A 47 -0.52 3.42 1.40
CA LEU A 47 -1.60 2.44 1.56
C LEU A 47 -2.44 2.82 2.77
N GLY A 48 -3.76 2.80 2.66
CA GLY A 48 -4.65 3.13 3.77
C GLY A 48 -6.10 3.25 3.35
N PHE A 49 -6.86 4.05 4.10
CA PHE A 49 -8.26 4.36 3.79
C PHE A 49 -8.38 5.63 2.95
N TYR A 50 -9.22 5.59 1.93
CA TYR A 50 -9.61 6.75 1.13
C TYR A 50 -11.13 6.82 0.99
N SER A 51 -11.69 8.00 0.73
CA SER A 51 -13.13 8.19 0.59
C SER A 51 -13.65 7.72 -0.76
N GLN A 52 -14.73 6.92 -0.76
CA GLN A 52 -15.41 6.45 -1.97
C GLN A 52 -16.90 6.27 -1.67
N GLY A 53 -17.78 6.71 -2.59
CA GLY A 53 -19.22 6.42 -2.52
C GLY A 53 -19.90 6.76 -1.18
N GLY A 54 -19.47 7.83 -0.50
CA GLY A 54 -20.01 8.23 0.81
C GLY A 54 -19.50 7.42 2.02
N GLY A 55 -18.59 6.47 1.79
CA GLY A 55 -17.89 5.71 2.82
C GLY A 55 -16.37 5.72 2.61
N LEU A 56 -15.71 4.66 3.06
CA LEU A 56 -14.29 4.43 2.90
C LEU A 56 -14.01 3.17 2.09
N SER A 57 -12.94 3.18 1.31
CA SER A 57 -12.33 2.01 0.71
C SER A 57 -10.87 1.92 1.15
N ALA A 58 -10.30 0.71 1.09
CA ALA A 58 -8.89 0.51 1.36
C ALA A 58 -8.12 0.42 0.04
N GLY A 59 -6.99 1.10 -0.08
CA GLY A 59 -6.23 1.11 -1.33
C GLY A 59 -4.87 1.78 -1.24
N ILE A 60 -4.22 1.86 -2.40
CA ILE A 60 -2.95 2.56 -2.60
C ILE A 60 -3.23 3.76 -3.50
N TRP A 61 -2.65 4.91 -3.15
CA TRP A 61 -2.70 6.10 -3.98
C TRP A 61 -1.33 6.73 -4.14
N LEU A 62 -1.17 7.42 -5.26
CA LEU A 62 -0.10 8.39 -5.48
C LEU A 62 -0.53 9.74 -4.87
N ASP A 63 0.24 10.23 -3.90
CA ASP A 63 0.08 11.55 -3.29
C ASP A 63 0.48 12.64 -4.30
N GLY A 64 -0.51 13.45 -4.69
CA GLY A 64 -0.36 14.57 -5.61
C GLY A 64 0.37 15.79 -5.03
N ARG A 65 1.02 15.66 -3.86
CA ARG A 65 1.76 16.72 -3.15
C ARG A 65 0.90 17.94 -2.83
N GLY A 66 -0.29 17.71 -2.28
CA GLY A 66 -1.13 18.78 -1.70
C GLY A 66 -2.09 19.50 -2.64
N LYS A 67 -2.29 19.02 -3.88
CA LYS A 67 -3.31 19.56 -4.80
C LYS A 67 -4.71 18.93 -4.63
N ASN A 68 -4.96 18.19 -3.54
CA ASN A 68 -6.15 17.33 -3.37
C ASN A 68 -6.36 16.34 -4.54
N ASP A 69 -5.29 16.00 -5.24
CA ASP A 69 -5.30 15.16 -6.45
C ASP A 69 -4.59 13.84 -6.17
N ASN A 70 -5.02 13.15 -5.10
CA ASN A 70 -4.53 11.80 -4.86
C ASN A 70 -5.11 10.88 -5.93
N LYS A 71 -4.25 10.19 -6.66
CA LYS A 71 -4.68 9.22 -7.67
C LYS A 71 -4.66 7.83 -7.05
N VAL A 72 -5.83 7.23 -6.88
CA VAL A 72 -5.94 5.82 -6.48
C VAL A 72 -5.42 4.97 -7.62
N VAL A 73 -4.54 4.02 -7.29
CA VAL A 73 -3.85 3.15 -8.27
C VAL A 73 -4.07 1.66 -7.98
N TRP A 74 -4.64 1.35 -6.82
CA TRP A 74 -4.98 0.00 -6.40
C TRP A 74 -6.07 0.06 -5.32
N THR A 75 -7.12 -0.75 -5.45
CA THR A 75 -8.22 -0.84 -4.49
C THR A 75 -8.38 -2.27 -4.01
N ALA A 76 -8.27 -2.47 -2.70
CA ALA A 76 -8.55 -3.76 -2.08
C ALA A 76 -10.04 -4.06 -2.13
N ASN A 77 -10.41 -5.31 -2.40
CA ASN A 77 -11.79 -5.77 -2.30
C ASN A 77 -12.79 -4.86 -3.04
N ARG A 78 -12.42 -4.36 -4.23
CA ARG A 78 -13.15 -3.31 -4.96
C ARG A 78 -14.59 -3.67 -5.37
N ASP A 79 -14.96 -4.94 -5.29
CA ASP A 79 -16.33 -5.44 -5.54
C ASP A 79 -17.24 -5.26 -4.31
N ASP A 80 -16.66 -5.01 -3.13
CA ASP A 80 -17.41 -4.77 -1.90
C ASP A 80 -17.93 -3.32 -1.86
N PRO A 81 -19.10 -3.08 -1.23
CA PRO A 81 -19.60 -1.72 -1.05
C PRO A 81 -18.67 -0.90 -0.13
N PRO A 82 -18.70 0.45 -0.25
CA PRO A 82 -17.93 1.31 0.64
C PRO A 82 -18.21 1.06 2.13
N LEU A 83 -17.16 1.14 2.93
CA LEU A 83 -17.18 0.93 4.36
C LEU A 83 -17.74 2.17 5.06
N THR A 84 -18.90 2.04 5.69
CA THR A 84 -19.63 3.16 6.31
C THR A 84 -19.44 3.27 7.83
N SER A 85 -18.73 2.32 8.44
CA SER A 85 -18.51 2.26 9.89
C SER A 85 -17.03 2.35 10.25
N ASN A 86 -16.72 2.36 11.55
CA ASN A 86 -15.34 2.35 12.01
C ASN A 86 -14.64 1.08 11.55
N VAL A 87 -13.52 1.27 10.87
CA VAL A 87 -12.73 0.20 10.27
C VAL A 87 -11.28 0.31 10.68
N THR A 88 -10.63 -0.84 10.76
CA THR A 88 -9.22 -0.94 11.14
C THR A 88 -8.50 -1.91 10.22
N LEU A 89 -7.38 -1.48 9.63
CA LEU A 89 -6.39 -2.37 9.02
C LEU A 89 -5.39 -2.79 10.09
N ILE A 90 -5.08 -4.07 10.17
CA ILE A 90 -4.12 -4.62 11.14
C ILE A 90 -3.16 -5.53 10.38
N LEU A 91 -1.87 -5.25 10.45
CA LEU A 91 -0.85 -6.19 9.98
C LEU A 91 -0.68 -7.29 11.04
N ASN A 92 -0.99 -8.53 10.69
CA ASN A 92 -0.76 -9.71 11.52
C ASN A 92 0.09 -10.75 10.79
N ASP A 93 0.31 -11.88 11.44
CA ASP A 93 1.15 -12.99 10.98
C ASP A 93 0.60 -13.70 9.72
N LYS A 94 -0.63 -13.39 9.30
CA LYS A 94 -1.29 -13.95 8.11
C LYS A 94 -1.43 -12.93 6.97
N GLY A 95 -1.29 -11.64 7.24
CA GLY A 95 -1.52 -10.59 6.24
C GLY A 95 -2.01 -9.27 6.80
N VAL A 96 -2.59 -8.44 5.94
CA VAL A 96 -3.27 -7.21 6.35
C VAL A 96 -4.77 -7.47 6.45
N LEU A 97 -5.26 -7.46 7.68
CA LEU A 97 -6.65 -7.74 8.03
C LEU A 97 -7.45 -6.44 8.13
N LEU A 98 -8.51 -6.32 7.34
CA LEU A 98 -9.58 -5.35 7.53
C LEU A 98 -10.58 -5.88 8.56
N SER A 99 -10.84 -5.11 9.61
CA SER A 99 -11.83 -5.40 10.64
C SER A 99 -12.89 -4.30 10.65
N ILE A 100 -14.16 -4.68 10.58
CA ILE A 100 -15.32 -3.78 10.60
C ILE A 100 -15.96 -3.82 11.99
N ALA A 101 -15.95 -2.69 12.71
CA ALA A 101 -16.32 -2.67 14.12
C ALA A 101 -17.79 -3.02 14.37
N VAL A 102 -18.70 -2.54 13.51
CA VAL A 102 -20.16 -2.70 13.71
C VAL A 102 -20.63 -4.11 13.38
N SER A 103 -20.17 -4.71 12.28
CA SER A 103 -20.57 -6.06 11.89
C SER A 103 -19.73 -7.15 12.54
N GLY A 104 -18.52 -6.82 13.03
CA GLY A 104 -17.53 -7.80 13.48
C GLY A 104 -16.85 -8.56 12.34
N GLU A 105 -17.17 -8.23 11.09
CA GLU A 105 -16.61 -8.87 9.91
C GLU A 105 -15.10 -8.61 9.77
N LYS A 106 -14.39 -9.62 9.27
CA LYS A 106 -12.95 -9.62 9.08
C LYS A 106 -12.61 -10.16 7.70
N LYS A 107 -11.94 -9.35 6.87
CA LYS A 107 -11.52 -9.69 5.51
C LYS A 107 -10.06 -9.33 5.31
N PHE A 108 -9.29 -10.14 4.60
CA PHE A 108 -7.92 -9.74 4.24
C PHE A 108 -7.92 -8.81 3.02
N ILE A 109 -7.07 -7.78 3.05
CA ILE A 109 -6.75 -6.99 1.85
C ILE A 109 -5.45 -7.47 1.18
N ALA A 110 -4.61 -8.18 1.94
CA ALA A 110 -3.38 -8.80 1.47
C ALA A 110 -3.14 -10.06 2.30
N ASN A 111 -2.98 -11.22 1.65
CA ASN A 111 -2.75 -12.52 2.29
C ASN A 111 -1.97 -13.43 1.32
N PRO A 112 -0.83 -14.02 1.73
CA PRO A 112 -0.07 -14.98 0.92
C PRO A 112 -0.83 -16.24 0.51
N ASN A 113 -1.99 -16.53 1.13
CA ASN A 113 -2.81 -17.74 0.93
C ASN A 113 -2.03 -19.06 1.11
N ASN A 114 -0.95 -19.04 1.88
CA ASN A 114 -0.12 -20.19 2.18
C ASN A 114 0.11 -20.30 3.69
N SER A 115 -0.58 -21.25 4.34
CA SER A 115 -0.51 -21.47 5.79
C SER A 115 0.89 -21.84 6.31
N ALA A 116 1.82 -22.26 5.45
CA ALA A 116 3.20 -22.57 5.82
C ALA A 116 4.08 -21.31 5.91
N VAL A 117 3.58 -20.16 5.45
CA VAL A 117 4.30 -18.90 5.40
C VAL A 117 3.67 -17.92 6.38
N SER A 118 4.50 -17.29 7.21
CA SER A 118 4.07 -16.27 8.15
C SER A 118 4.67 -14.91 7.78
N VAL A 119 3.81 -13.90 7.81
CA VAL A 119 4.18 -12.50 7.63
C VAL A 119 4.96 -12.02 8.85
N PHE A 120 6.05 -11.30 8.61
CA PHE A 120 6.92 -10.73 9.63
C PHE A 120 6.95 -9.20 9.58
N SER A 121 6.81 -8.62 8.39
CA SER A 121 6.71 -7.18 8.20
C SER A 121 6.07 -6.85 6.87
N ALA A 122 5.73 -5.59 6.68
CA ALA A 122 5.30 -5.05 5.40
C ALA A 122 6.04 -3.75 5.05
N CYS A 123 6.01 -3.37 3.79
CA CYS A 123 6.54 -2.09 3.34
C CYS A 123 5.70 -1.53 2.19
N MET A 124 5.48 -0.21 2.22
CA MET A 124 5.02 0.55 1.06
C MET A 124 6.25 1.03 0.29
N LEU A 125 6.53 0.48 -0.89
CA LEU A 125 7.71 0.86 -1.66
C LEU A 125 7.50 2.15 -2.46
N ASP A 126 8.60 2.83 -2.79
CA ASP A 126 8.59 4.04 -3.63
C ASP A 126 8.17 3.77 -5.09
N SER A 127 8.11 2.49 -5.50
CA SER A 127 7.51 2.07 -6.78
C SER A 127 5.99 2.10 -6.77
N GLY A 128 5.35 2.23 -5.60
CA GLY A 128 3.91 2.03 -5.44
C GLY A 128 3.53 0.58 -5.16
N ASN A 129 4.51 -0.32 -5.00
CA ASN A 129 4.24 -1.70 -4.63
C ASN A 129 4.17 -1.85 -3.11
N PHE A 130 3.04 -2.32 -2.59
CA PHE A 130 2.93 -2.77 -1.20
C PHE A 130 3.32 -4.24 -1.10
N VAL A 131 4.24 -4.56 -0.19
CA VAL A 131 4.89 -5.88 -0.09
C VAL A 131 4.82 -6.43 1.32
N LEU A 132 4.50 -7.71 1.45
CA LEU A 132 4.64 -8.48 2.68
C LEU A 132 5.92 -9.32 2.65
N TYR A 133 6.65 -9.32 3.76
CA TYR A 133 7.88 -10.09 3.93
C TYR A 133 7.72 -11.14 5.03
N ASN A 134 8.35 -12.30 4.85
CA ASN A 134 8.59 -13.24 5.95
C ASN A 134 9.84 -12.86 6.76
N LYS A 135 10.13 -13.65 7.80
CA LYS A 135 11.28 -13.44 8.71
C LYS A 135 12.65 -13.50 8.01
N ASP A 136 12.72 -14.15 6.86
CA ASP A 136 13.94 -14.33 6.06
C ASP A 136 14.05 -13.22 4.98
N ASN A 137 13.18 -12.21 5.06
CA ASN A 137 13.10 -11.06 4.15
C ASN A 137 12.74 -11.44 2.70
N HIS A 138 12.14 -12.62 2.48
CA HIS A 138 11.56 -12.99 1.21
C HIS A 138 10.19 -12.33 1.04
N THR A 139 9.94 -11.79 -0.16
CA THR A 139 8.60 -11.37 -0.58
C THR A 139 7.68 -12.58 -0.63
N ILE A 140 6.53 -12.46 0.03
CA ILE A 140 5.53 -13.55 0.14
C ILE A 140 4.15 -13.14 -0.37
N TRP A 141 3.96 -11.84 -0.63
CA TRP A 141 2.79 -11.27 -1.28
C TRP A 141 3.16 -9.86 -1.74
N GLU A 142 2.67 -9.44 -2.90
CA GLU A 142 2.84 -8.07 -3.38
C GLU A 142 1.63 -7.56 -4.16
N SER A 143 1.31 -6.27 -4.03
CA SER A 143 0.16 -5.65 -4.72
C SER A 143 0.29 -5.69 -6.25
N PHE A 144 1.52 -5.74 -6.75
CA PHE A 144 1.80 -5.75 -8.19
C PHE A 144 1.31 -7.03 -8.89
N GLU A 145 1.17 -8.13 -8.16
CA GLU A 145 0.56 -9.38 -8.65
C GLU A 145 -0.97 -9.35 -8.63
N HIS A 146 -1.58 -8.28 -8.11
CA HIS A 146 -3.03 -8.11 -7.99
C HIS A 146 -3.50 -6.77 -8.56
N PRO A 147 -3.28 -6.48 -9.86
CA PRO A 147 -3.63 -5.18 -10.43
C PRO A 147 -5.14 -4.90 -10.42
N THR A 148 -5.51 -3.62 -10.41
CA THR A 148 -6.90 -3.17 -10.58
C THR A 148 -7.13 -2.55 -11.97
N ASP A 149 -7.04 -1.24 -12.09
CA ASP A 149 -7.28 -0.46 -13.32
C ASP A 149 -6.02 0.25 -13.82
N THR A 150 -4.93 0.22 -13.02
CA THR A 150 -3.71 0.97 -13.24
C THR A 150 -2.49 0.04 -13.24
N LEU A 151 -1.59 0.24 -14.21
CA LEU A 151 -0.27 -0.39 -14.24
C LEU A 151 0.81 0.64 -13.88
N LEU A 152 1.61 0.35 -12.87
CA LEU A 152 2.67 1.25 -12.40
C LEU A 152 4.04 0.95 -13.04
N GLY A 153 4.94 1.95 -12.99
CA GLY A 153 6.31 1.78 -13.46
C GLY A 153 7.03 0.66 -12.71
N GLY A 154 7.55 -0.32 -13.45
CA GLY A 154 8.21 -1.51 -12.87
C GLY A 154 7.26 -2.66 -12.54
N GLN A 155 5.94 -2.49 -12.71
CA GLN A 155 4.97 -3.58 -12.61
C GLN A 155 4.95 -4.39 -13.91
N THR A 156 4.96 -5.72 -13.79
CA THR A 156 4.79 -6.62 -14.92
C THR A 156 3.36 -7.16 -14.91
N LEU A 157 2.63 -6.98 -16.02
CA LEU A 157 1.32 -7.61 -16.19
C LEU A 157 1.51 -9.05 -16.69
N LEU A 158 1.24 -10.02 -15.83
CA LEU A 158 1.37 -11.43 -16.15
C LEU A 158 0.24 -11.91 -17.07
N THR A 159 0.50 -12.96 -17.85
CA THR A 159 -0.54 -13.65 -18.62
C THR A 159 -1.66 -14.12 -17.67
N ASN A 160 -2.91 -13.90 -18.06
CA ASN A 160 -4.14 -14.14 -17.27
C ASN A 160 -4.44 -13.13 -16.15
N HIS A 161 -3.74 -11.99 -16.10
CA HIS A 161 -4.15 -10.84 -15.30
C HIS A 161 -4.75 -9.77 -16.22
N GLU A 162 -5.80 -9.11 -15.76
CA GLU A 162 -6.52 -8.08 -16.52
C GLU A 162 -6.53 -6.77 -15.75
N LEU A 163 -6.54 -5.67 -16.50
CA LEU A 163 -6.88 -4.36 -15.94
C LEU A 163 -8.37 -4.15 -16.17
N ILE A 164 -9.12 -3.98 -15.10
CA ILE A 164 -10.56 -3.75 -15.14
C ILE A 164 -10.79 -2.28 -14.79
N SER A 165 -11.42 -1.52 -15.69
CA SER A 165 -11.67 -0.08 -15.48
C SER A 165 -12.44 0.19 -14.19
N SER A 166 -12.27 1.39 -13.63
CA SER A 166 -13.17 1.91 -12.60
C SER A 166 -14.51 2.32 -13.22
N SER A 167 -15.61 2.13 -12.50
CA SER A 167 -16.96 2.57 -12.87
C SER A 167 -17.04 4.09 -13.09
N SER A 168 -16.28 4.88 -12.30
CA SER A 168 -16.07 6.31 -12.55
C SER A 168 -14.80 6.82 -11.84
N GLU A 169 -14.46 8.11 -12.00
CA GLU A 169 -13.34 8.72 -11.25
C GLU A 169 -13.50 8.67 -9.73
N ASN A 170 -14.75 8.63 -9.24
CA ASN A 170 -15.06 8.63 -7.80
C ASN A 170 -15.58 7.27 -7.30
N ASP A 171 -15.63 6.27 -8.19
CA ASP A 171 -16.11 4.93 -7.89
C ASP A 171 -15.19 3.90 -8.54
N HIS A 172 -14.33 3.33 -7.71
CA HIS A 172 -13.34 2.33 -8.13
C HIS A 172 -13.88 0.90 -8.11
N SER A 173 -15.19 0.69 -8.01
CA SER A 173 -15.79 -0.61 -8.38
C SER A 173 -15.58 -0.91 -9.88
N PRO A 174 -15.58 -2.18 -10.32
CA PRO A 174 -15.44 -2.52 -11.74
C PRO A 174 -16.63 -2.08 -12.61
#